data_AF-A0A382CCU0-F1
#
_entry.id   AF-A0A382CCU0-F1
#
_cell.length_a   1.000
_cell.length_b   1.000
_cell.length_c   1.000
_cell.angle_alpha   90.00
_cell.angle_beta   90.00
_cell.angle_gamma   90.00
#
_symmetry.space_group_name_H-M   'P 1'
#
loop_
_entity.id
_entity.type
_entity.pdbx_description
1 polymer ?
#
loop_
_entity_poly.entity_id
_entity_poly.type
_entity_poly.pdbx_seq_one_letter_code
_entity_poly.pdbx_strand_id
1 'polypeptide(L)'
;LVVFLSSEKAVSISGQIFGCGGNRLALMVQPHYGKTLEKEGGWSVEDIEKSLLKELAPEFGPLGMLSLPYPFSDGVKISSNE
;
A
#
# COMPACT_ATOMS: atom_id res chain seq x y z
N LEU A 1 0.05 13.06 -19.73
CA LEU A 1 -1.00 12.12 -19.26
C LEU A 1 -2.32 12.85 -18.97
N VAL A 2 -2.35 13.80 -18.04
CA VAL A 2 -3.59 14.53 -17.65
C VAL A 2 -4.37 15.07 -18.86
N VAL A 3 -3.72 15.83 -19.75
CA VAL A 3 -4.36 16.37 -20.97
C VAL A 3 -5.02 15.29 -21.84
N PHE A 4 -4.40 14.11 -21.97
CA PHE A 4 -4.98 12.99 -22.73
C PHE A 4 -6.21 12.41 -22.03
N LEU A 5 -6.12 12.20 -20.70
CA LEU A 5 -7.22 11.66 -19.89
C LEU A 5 -8.44 12.61 -19.85
N SER A 6 -8.24 13.91 -20.04
CA SER A 6 -9.33 14.89 -20.16
C SER A 6 -9.93 15.01 -21.56
N SER A 7 -9.48 14.23 -22.54
CA SER A 7 -9.99 14.27 -23.91
C SER A 7 -11.00 13.16 -24.19
N GLU A 8 -11.83 13.33 -25.22
CA GLU A 8 -12.78 12.32 -25.71
C GLU A 8 -12.12 10.98 -26.04
N LYS A 9 -10.83 10.98 -26.36
CA LYS A 9 -10.07 9.76 -26.68
C LYS A 9 -9.92 8.82 -25.48
N ALA A 10 -10.10 9.31 -24.25
CA ALA A 10 -9.97 8.54 -23.03
C ALA A 10 -11.32 7.99 -22.50
N VAL A 11 -12.39 8.03 -23.30
CA VAL A 11 -13.75 7.62 -22.90
C VAL A 11 -13.85 6.21 -22.29
N SER A 12 -12.96 5.28 -22.69
CA SER A 12 -12.94 3.91 -22.18
C SER A 12 -12.15 3.73 -20.87
N ILE A 13 -11.55 4.79 -20.33
CA ILE A 13 -10.66 4.74 -19.17
C ILE A 13 -11.38 5.29 -17.94
N SER A 14 -11.72 4.42 -16.98
CA SER A 14 -12.32 4.78 -15.70
C SER A 14 -11.85 3.85 -14.58
N GLY A 15 -11.78 4.35 -13.34
CA GLY A 15 -11.38 3.58 -12.15
C GLY A 15 -9.90 3.15 -12.11
N GLN A 16 -9.07 3.66 -13.03
CA GLN A 16 -7.66 3.31 -13.14
C GLN A 16 -6.78 4.31 -12.42
N ILE A 17 -5.71 3.82 -11.78
CA ILE A 17 -4.68 4.64 -11.16
C ILE A 17 -3.43 4.59 -12.03
N PHE A 18 -2.85 5.74 -12.35
CA PHE A 18 -1.64 5.83 -13.16
C PHE A 18 -0.50 6.49 -12.39
N GLY A 19 0.69 5.90 -12.45
CA GLY A 19 1.93 6.60 -12.14
C GLY A 19 2.49 7.26 -13.38
N CYS A 20 2.91 8.51 -13.28
CA CYS A 20 3.61 9.20 -14.36
C CYS A 20 4.77 10.04 -13.84
N GLY A 21 5.91 10.01 -14.53
CA GLY A 21 7.08 10.82 -14.18
C GLY A 21 8.20 10.68 -15.22
N GLY A 22 8.85 11.79 -15.58
CA GLY A 22 9.84 11.83 -16.66
C GLY A 22 9.27 11.24 -17.96
N ASN A 23 9.90 10.17 -18.45
CA ASN A 23 9.51 9.45 -19.67
C ASN A 23 8.68 8.18 -19.40
N ARG A 24 8.14 8.00 -18.18
CA ARG A 24 7.43 6.78 -17.77
C ARG A 24 5.93 7.03 -17.56
N LEU A 25 5.12 6.11 -18.07
CA LEU A 25 3.71 5.93 -17.74
C LEU A 25 3.53 4.51 -17.23
N ALA A 26 2.85 4.35 -16.11
CA ALA A 26 2.60 3.05 -15.50
C ALA A 26 1.12 2.95 -15.10
N LEU A 27 0.47 1.85 -15.46
CA LEU A 27 -0.82 1.47 -14.89
C LEU A 27 -0.55 0.80 -13.53
N MET A 28 -1.12 1.34 -12.47
CA MET A 28 -0.98 0.76 -11.13
C MET A 28 -1.91 -0.45 -11.01
N VAL A 29 -1.36 -1.55 -10.53
CA VAL A 29 -2.13 -2.74 -10.17
C VAL A 29 -2.81 -2.46 -8.84
N GLN A 30 -4.11 -2.73 -8.75
CA GLN A 30 -4.82 -2.61 -7.49
C GLN A 30 -4.23 -3.56 -6.45
N PRO A 31 -4.10 -3.14 -5.19
CA PRO A 31 -3.75 -4.06 -4.12
C PRO A 31 -4.81 -5.15 -4.04
N HIS A 32 -4.36 -6.41 -3.93
CA HIS A 32 -5.24 -7.53 -3.64
C HIS A 32 -5.15 -7.86 -2.15
N TYR A 33 -6.19 -8.47 -1.59
CA TYR A 33 -6.11 -9.01 -0.24
C TYR A 33 -4.99 -10.06 -0.15
N GLY A 34 -4.17 -9.96 0.90
CA GLY A 34 -3.23 -11.00 1.31
C GLY A 34 -3.87 -11.89 2.38
N LYS A 35 -3.15 -12.14 3.47
CA LYS A 35 -3.73 -12.80 4.65
C LYS A 35 -4.78 -11.89 5.32
N THR A 36 -5.95 -12.45 5.60
CA THR A 36 -7.06 -11.77 6.30
C THR A 36 -7.30 -12.45 7.64
N LEU A 37 -7.42 -11.66 8.71
CA LEU A 37 -7.79 -12.16 10.04
C LEU A 37 -9.25 -11.82 10.33
N GLU A 38 -10.03 -12.83 10.66
CA GLU A 38 -11.43 -12.68 11.02
C GLU A 38 -11.63 -13.02 12.50
N LYS A 39 -12.49 -12.25 13.18
CA LYS A 39 -12.85 -12.48 14.58
C LYS A 39 -14.34 -12.21 14.77
N GLU A 40 -15.06 -13.22 15.24
CA GLU A 40 -16.47 -13.10 15.57
C GLU A 40 -16.68 -12.06 16.69
N GLY A 41 -17.68 -11.20 16.54
CA GLY A 41 -17.91 -10.07 17.44
C GLY A 41 -16.95 -8.88 17.26
N GLY A 42 -16.05 -8.93 16.27
CA GLY A 42 -15.12 -7.85 15.97
C GLY A 42 -13.85 -7.87 16.82
N TRP A 43 -12.98 -6.89 16.58
CA TRP A 43 -11.67 -6.77 17.21
C TRP A 43 -11.69 -5.71 18.31
N SER A 44 -11.31 -6.08 19.53
CA SER A 44 -10.90 -5.11 20.55
C SER A 44 -9.42 -4.73 20.35
N VAL A 45 -8.98 -3.65 21.01
CA VAL A 45 -7.56 -3.24 20.97
C VAL A 45 -6.69 -4.34 21.57
N GLU A 46 -7.13 -4.94 22.68
CA GLU A 46 -6.42 -6.01 23.37
C GLU A 46 -6.31 -7.28 22.51
N ASP A 47 -7.30 -7.56 21.66
CA ASP A 47 -7.23 -8.66 20.70
C ASP A 47 -6.20 -8.37 19.61
N ILE A 48 -6.18 -7.14 19.09
CA ILE A 48 -5.23 -6.73 18.05
C ILE A 48 -3.79 -6.85 18.56
N GLU A 49 -3.52 -6.35 19.77
CA GLU A 49 -2.19 -6.42 20.38
C GLU A 49 -1.68 -7.87 20.53
N LYS A 50 -2.58 -8.80 20.88
CA LYS A 50 -2.24 -10.22 21.06
C LYS A 50 -2.04 -10.97 19.75
N SER A 51 -2.81 -10.60 18.72
CA SER A 51 -2.95 -11.45 17.52
C SER A 51 -2.28 -10.87 16.28
N LEU A 52 -2.29 -9.55 16.08
CA LEU A 52 -1.95 -8.94 14.81
C LEU A 52 -0.51 -9.23 14.40
N LEU A 53 0.46 -8.89 15.25
CA LEU A 53 1.88 -9.10 14.91
C LEU A 53 2.22 -10.57 14.84
N LYS A 54 1.67 -11.39 15.74
CA LYS A 54 1.88 -12.84 15.72
C LYS A 54 1.45 -13.44 14.38
N GLU A 55 0.30 -13.01 13.86
CA GLU A 55 -0.32 -13.62 12.69
C GLU A 55 0.09 -12.98 11.36
N LEU A 56 0.29 -11.65 11.31
CA LEU A 56 0.57 -10.92 10.07
C LEU A 56 2.04 -10.61 9.87
N ALA A 57 2.88 -10.53 10.91
CA ALA A 57 4.30 -10.22 10.72
C ALA A 57 5.05 -11.18 9.77
N PRO A 58 4.74 -12.50 9.73
CA PRO A 58 5.34 -13.40 8.75
C PRO A 58 5.01 -13.06 7.28
N GLU A 59 3.89 -12.35 7.05
CA GLU A 59 3.47 -11.91 5.71
C GLU A 59 4.10 -10.57 5.30
N PHE A 60 4.78 -9.90 6.23
CA PHE A 60 5.44 -8.63 5.95
C PHE A 60 6.69 -8.88 5.11
N GLY A 61 6.71 -8.28 3.93
CA GLY A 61 7.83 -8.35 3.01
C GLY A 61 8.17 -6.98 2.43
N PRO A 62 9.35 -6.85 1.81
CA PRO A 62 9.71 -5.65 1.07
C PRO A 62 8.70 -5.42 -0.08
N LEU A 63 8.22 -4.19 -0.22
CA LEU A 63 7.29 -3.80 -1.28
C LEU A 63 8.03 -3.14 -2.45
N GLY A 64 7.77 -3.61 -3.68
CA GLY A 64 8.16 -2.94 -4.93
C GLY A 64 9.55 -3.31 -5.49
N MET A 65 9.99 -2.56 -6.52
CA MET A 65 11.22 -2.82 -7.29
C MET A 65 12.53 -2.37 -6.61
N LEU A 66 12.45 -1.73 -5.44
CA LEU A 66 13.61 -1.31 -4.65
C LEU A 66 13.62 -2.14 -3.36
N SER A 67 13.85 -3.44 -3.51
CA SER A 67 13.95 -4.47 -2.47
C SER A 67 15.07 -4.27 -1.45
N LEU A 68 15.42 -3.02 -1.12
CA LEU A 68 16.02 -2.73 0.16
C LEU A 68 14.97 -3.07 1.24
N PRO A 69 15.38 -3.74 2.34
CA PRO A 69 14.52 -3.90 3.50
C PRO A 69 13.91 -2.55 3.88
N TYR A 70 12.64 -2.53 4.25
CA TYR A 70 11.98 -1.31 4.70
C TYR A 70 12.85 -0.67 5.81
N PRO A 71 13.42 0.53 5.59
CA PRO A 71 14.53 1.03 6.40
C PRO A 71 14.11 1.47 7.81
N PHE A 72 12.82 1.43 8.11
CA PHE A 72 12.23 1.79 9.39
C PHE A 72 11.63 0.55 10.08
N SER A 73 12.33 -0.58 10.07
CA SER A 73 11.94 -1.78 10.83
C SER A 73 11.77 -1.50 12.33
N ASP A 74 12.51 -0.53 12.86
CA ASP A 74 12.45 -0.08 14.25
C ASP A 74 11.39 1.03 14.49
N GLY A 75 10.54 1.30 13.49
CA GLY A 75 9.52 2.35 13.50
C GLY A 75 10.01 3.69 12.96
N VAL A 76 9.08 4.47 12.40
CA VAL A 76 9.34 5.84 11.94
C VAL A 76 9.26 6.77 13.15
N LYS A 77 10.41 7.19 13.67
CA LYS A 77 10.48 8.19 14.74
C LYS A 77 10.31 9.58 14.14
N ILE A 78 9.37 10.36 14.68
CA ILE A 78 9.25 11.79 14.36
C ILE A 78 10.54 12.45 14.85
N SER A 79 11.31 13.06 13.95
CA SER A 79 12.44 13.89 14.35
C SER A 79 11.89 15.12 15.07
N SER A 80 11.97 15.14 16.39
CA SER A 80 11.91 16.38 17.16
C SER A 80 13.11 17.21 16.75
N ASN A 81 12.88 18.25 15.93
CA ASN A 81 13.86 19.31 15.72
C ASN A 81 13.97 20.09 17.05
N GLU A 82 15.08 19.89 17.76
CA GLU A 82 15.60 20.87 18.73
C GLU A 82 16.72 21.69 18.08
#